data_AF-A0A0M0CKP0-F1
#
_entry.id   AF-A0A0M0CKP0-F1
#
_cell.length_a   1.000
_cell.length_b   1.000
_cell.length_c   1.000
_cell.angle_alpha   90.00
_cell.angle_beta   90.00
_cell.angle_gamma   90.00
#
_symmetry.space_group_name_H-M   'P 1'
#
loop_
_entity.id
_entity.type
_entity.pdbx_description
1 polymer ?
#
loop_
_entity_poly.entity_id
_entity_poly.type
_entity_poly.pdbx_seq_one_letter_code
_entity_poly.pdbx_strand_id
1 'polypeptide(L)'
;MKTITQQYLTGERALFKAHDLEIDNTTFADGESPLKESRNVTLKQPIFKWKYPLWYSQHVTVDQGLFETMSRSGIWYTKDITITNSTLQAPKLFRRASQVKLAHVHFSDAEETLWNCQDITLNDVQAAGDYFGMNSQNIRIDGFNLVGNYAFDGAKNVEIHHATLMTKDALWNCENVTVYDSQIIGEYLGWNSKNIRFVNCTIESDQGLCYMDNVKLENCTLLNTDLAFEYCRNIDADVVSTIDSVKNPLSGRIHAQAIGEIIMDDPEVDPHQTLISVDHESRAPHAV
;
A
#
# COMPACT_ATOMS: atom_id res chain seq x y z
N MET A 1 23.36 25.70 -13.46
CA MET A 1 22.18 24.90 -13.83
C MET A 1 21.81 25.27 -15.26
N LYS A 2 21.67 24.28 -16.15
CA LYS A 2 21.34 24.49 -17.57
C LYS A 2 19.87 24.15 -17.81
N THR A 3 19.19 24.91 -18.64
CA THR A 3 17.76 24.69 -18.94
C THR A 3 17.57 24.07 -20.33
N ILE A 4 16.66 23.10 -20.43
CA ILE A 4 16.14 22.53 -21.67
C ILE A 4 14.64 22.81 -21.70
N THR A 5 14.16 23.50 -22.73
CA THR A 5 12.75 23.91 -22.79
C THR A 5 12.14 23.53 -24.13
N GLN A 6 10.91 23.00 -24.09
CA GLN A 6 10.09 22.72 -25.28
C GLN A 6 10.78 21.84 -26.34
N GLN A 7 11.57 20.85 -25.89
CA GLN A 7 12.20 19.91 -26.80
C GLN A 7 11.33 18.69 -27.04
N TYR A 8 11.54 18.08 -28.20
CA TYR A 8 11.02 16.76 -28.55
C TYR A 8 12.23 15.84 -28.73
N LEU A 9 12.55 15.07 -27.70
CA LEU A 9 13.76 14.27 -27.62
C LEU A 9 13.47 12.81 -28.02
N THR A 10 14.23 12.30 -28.98
CA THR A 10 14.13 10.94 -29.51
C THR A 10 15.47 10.21 -29.38
N GLY A 11 15.46 8.90 -29.65
CA GLY A 11 16.63 8.04 -29.60
C GLY A 11 16.91 7.51 -28.19
N GLU A 12 17.63 6.39 -28.13
CA GLU A 12 18.08 5.84 -26.85
C GLU A 12 18.96 6.89 -26.12
N ARG A 13 18.76 7.04 -24.81
CA ARG A 13 19.71 7.79 -23.96
C ARG A 13 19.88 9.27 -24.31
N ALA A 14 18.81 9.93 -24.78
CA ALA A 14 18.81 11.32 -25.22
C ALA A 14 19.52 12.31 -24.26
N LEU A 15 19.39 12.11 -22.95
CA LEU A 15 20.05 12.92 -21.90
C LEU A 15 20.79 12.01 -20.90
N PHE A 16 21.49 11.00 -21.40
CA PHE A 16 22.26 10.08 -20.57
C PHE A 16 23.33 10.80 -19.73
N LYS A 17 23.41 10.43 -18.45
CA LYS A 17 24.32 11.05 -17.46
C LYS A 17 24.15 12.57 -17.31
N ALA A 18 23.02 13.11 -17.76
CA ALA A 18 22.71 14.52 -17.59
C ALA A 18 22.75 14.91 -16.12
N HIS A 19 23.23 16.12 -15.87
CA HIS A 19 23.29 16.63 -14.51
C HIS A 19 23.10 18.13 -14.43
N ASP A 20 22.56 18.57 -13.28
CA ASP A 20 22.31 19.97 -12.96
C ASP A 20 21.44 20.66 -14.04
N LEU A 21 20.34 19.98 -14.39
CA LEU A 21 19.40 20.40 -15.43
C LEU A 21 18.03 20.77 -14.87
N GLU A 22 17.46 21.80 -15.47
CA GLU A 22 16.03 22.09 -15.44
C GLU A 22 15.44 21.80 -16.82
N ILE A 23 14.40 20.99 -16.88
CA ILE A 23 13.81 20.49 -18.11
C ILE A 23 12.32 20.82 -18.09
N ASP A 24 11.92 21.75 -18.93
CA ASP A 24 10.57 22.31 -18.95
C ASP A 24 9.85 21.95 -20.24
N ASN A 25 8.59 21.54 -20.14
CA ASN A 25 7.68 21.32 -21.28
C ASN A 25 8.29 20.42 -22.38
N THR A 26 9.05 19.40 -21.98
CA THR A 26 9.82 18.55 -22.90
C THR A 26 9.21 17.16 -22.99
N THR A 27 9.07 16.68 -24.22
CA THR A 27 8.62 15.32 -24.51
C THR A 27 9.82 14.42 -24.76
N PHE A 28 9.91 13.33 -24.02
CA PHE A 28 10.77 12.19 -24.29
C PHE A 28 9.95 11.16 -25.07
N ALA A 29 10.15 11.13 -26.38
CA ALA A 29 9.37 10.36 -27.32
C ALA A 29 9.90 8.92 -27.48
N ASP A 30 10.11 8.45 -28.70
CA ASP A 30 10.66 7.12 -28.96
C ASP A 30 12.14 7.06 -28.60
N GLY A 31 12.50 6.14 -27.70
CA GLY A 31 13.86 5.99 -27.20
C GLY A 31 13.90 5.50 -25.76
N GLU A 32 14.62 4.41 -25.49
CA GLU A 32 14.73 3.85 -24.14
C GLU A 32 15.72 4.66 -23.28
N SER A 33 15.49 4.68 -21.96
CA SER A 33 16.46 5.18 -20.98
C SER A 33 16.90 6.65 -21.14
N PRO A 34 16.00 7.61 -21.41
CA PRO A 34 16.39 8.99 -21.75
C PRO A 34 17.24 9.69 -20.69
N LEU A 35 16.92 9.53 -19.40
CA LEU A 35 17.63 10.18 -18.28
C LEU A 35 18.40 9.18 -17.42
N LYS A 36 18.81 8.04 -18.00
CA LYS A 36 19.58 7.04 -17.27
C LYS A 36 20.88 7.63 -16.71
N GLU A 37 21.21 7.29 -15.47
CA GLU A 37 22.39 7.78 -14.72
C GLU A 37 22.38 9.30 -14.48
N SER A 38 21.21 9.95 -14.53
CA SER A 38 21.11 11.39 -14.33
C SER A 38 21.18 11.80 -12.86
N ARG A 39 21.59 13.05 -12.59
CA ARG A 39 21.64 13.59 -11.22
C ARG A 39 21.25 15.06 -11.14
N ASN A 40 20.57 15.48 -10.08
CA ASN A 40 20.14 16.88 -9.88
C ASN A 40 19.32 17.39 -11.08
N VAL A 41 18.21 16.70 -11.36
CA VAL A 41 17.34 17.03 -12.49
C VAL A 41 15.97 17.46 -11.99
N THR A 42 15.53 18.66 -12.42
CA THR A 42 14.17 19.15 -12.22
C THR A 42 13.42 19.05 -13.54
N LEU A 43 12.27 18.40 -13.53
CA LEU A 43 11.39 18.22 -14.69
C LEU A 43 10.05 18.90 -14.41
N LYS A 44 9.69 19.89 -15.21
CA LYS A 44 8.37 20.55 -15.15
C LYS A 44 7.59 20.23 -16.41
N GLN A 45 6.41 19.66 -16.25
CA GLN A 45 5.56 19.22 -17.35
C GLN A 45 6.28 18.27 -18.33
N PRO A 46 7.06 17.26 -17.87
CA PRO A 46 7.63 16.29 -18.79
C PRO A 46 6.55 15.35 -19.34
N ILE A 47 6.75 14.86 -20.55
CA ILE A 47 5.95 13.77 -21.12
C ILE A 47 6.90 12.62 -21.45
N PHE A 48 6.75 11.48 -20.78
CA PHE A 48 7.51 10.27 -21.05
C PHE A 48 6.64 9.28 -21.83
N LYS A 49 7.01 9.01 -23.07
CA LYS A 49 6.27 8.11 -23.97
C LYS A 49 6.86 6.71 -24.07
N TRP A 50 8.08 6.51 -23.58
CA TRP A 50 8.80 5.25 -23.77
C TRP A 50 9.56 4.80 -22.53
N LYS A 51 10.08 3.57 -22.60
CA LYS A 51 10.53 2.79 -21.45
C LYS A 51 11.71 3.42 -20.70
N TYR A 52 11.73 3.12 -19.41
CA TYR A 52 12.84 3.38 -18.50
C TYR A 52 13.27 4.85 -18.31
N PRO A 53 12.34 5.82 -18.19
CA PRO A 53 12.66 7.24 -18.07
C PRO A 53 13.78 7.57 -17.07
N LEU A 54 13.72 7.06 -15.84
CA LEU A 54 14.59 7.43 -14.72
C LEU A 54 15.25 6.18 -14.12
N TRP A 55 16.26 5.66 -14.80
CA TRP A 55 17.05 4.50 -14.34
C TRP A 55 18.36 4.96 -13.70
N TYR A 56 18.71 4.48 -12.51
CA TYR A 56 19.92 4.86 -11.77
C TYR A 56 20.05 6.38 -11.58
N SER A 57 18.93 7.08 -11.39
CA SER A 57 18.94 8.54 -11.25
C SER A 57 19.02 8.97 -9.79
N GLN A 58 19.48 10.19 -9.53
CA GLN A 58 19.61 10.71 -8.17
C GLN A 58 19.17 12.17 -8.06
N HIS A 59 18.43 12.54 -7.01
CA HIS A 59 17.95 13.92 -6.80
C HIS A 59 17.12 14.41 -7.99
N VAL A 60 15.94 13.81 -8.13
CA VAL A 60 15.02 14.08 -9.24
C VAL A 60 13.74 14.70 -8.70
N THR A 61 13.31 15.82 -9.28
CA THR A 61 11.98 16.38 -9.04
C THR A 61 11.18 16.35 -10.33
N VAL A 62 9.96 15.85 -10.28
CA VAL A 62 8.99 15.87 -11.37
C VAL A 62 7.74 16.58 -10.89
N ASP A 63 7.33 17.62 -11.61
CA ASP A 63 6.06 18.30 -11.37
C ASP A 63 5.22 18.31 -12.64
N GLN A 64 3.92 18.05 -12.51
CA GLN A 64 2.96 18.01 -13.62
C GLN A 64 3.37 17.03 -14.74
N GLY A 65 3.99 15.90 -14.37
CA GLY A 65 4.48 14.91 -15.30
C GLY A 65 3.38 13.99 -15.84
N LEU A 66 3.57 13.56 -17.09
CA LEU A 66 2.78 12.52 -17.74
C LEU A 66 3.67 11.34 -18.11
N PHE A 67 3.34 10.17 -17.56
CA PHE A 67 3.98 8.91 -17.88
C PHE A 67 2.98 8.06 -18.65
N GLU A 68 3.11 7.99 -19.97
CA GLU A 68 2.21 7.19 -20.81
C GLU A 68 2.48 5.69 -20.60
N THR A 69 1.55 4.81 -21.00
CA THR A 69 1.60 3.35 -20.77
C THR A 69 2.95 2.70 -21.10
N MET A 70 3.60 3.14 -22.19
CA MET A 70 4.87 2.57 -22.64
C MET A 70 6.10 3.03 -21.84
N SER A 71 5.94 3.97 -20.91
CA SER A 71 6.98 4.35 -19.93
C SER A 71 7.14 3.35 -18.77
N ARG A 72 6.60 2.14 -18.93
CA ARG A 72 6.72 1.00 -18.01
C ARG A 72 8.15 0.69 -17.58
N SER A 73 8.25 0.03 -16.42
CA SER A 73 9.54 -0.25 -15.77
C SER A 73 10.35 1.04 -15.57
N GLY A 74 9.66 2.15 -15.34
CA GLY A 74 10.19 3.46 -15.70
C GLY A 74 11.18 4.08 -14.73
N ILE A 75 11.07 3.75 -13.45
CA ILE A 75 11.84 4.39 -12.38
C ILE A 75 12.50 3.31 -11.53
N TRP A 76 13.78 3.03 -11.77
CA TRP A 76 14.47 1.86 -11.22
C TRP A 76 15.82 2.26 -10.63
N TYR A 77 16.13 1.78 -9.42
CA TYR A 77 17.36 2.12 -8.67
C TYR A 77 17.59 3.62 -8.48
N THR A 78 16.50 4.40 -8.50
CA THR A 78 16.54 5.85 -8.38
C THR A 78 16.44 6.24 -6.91
N LYS A 79 17.23 7.23 -6.52
CA LYS A 79 17.34 7.70 -5.13
C LYS A 79 16.97 9.18 -5.02
N ASP A 80 16.18 9.52 -4.00
CA ASP A 80 15.67 10.87 -3.76
C ASP A 80 14.91 11.40 -4.98
N ILE A 81 13.67 10.92 -5.10
CA ILE A 81 12.75 11.32 -6.15
C ILE A 81 11.48 11.88 -5.55
N THR A 82 11.10 13.07 -6.00
CA THR A 82 9.82 13.69 -5.68
C THR A 82 9.00 13.81 -6.96
N ILE A 83 7.76 13.30 -6.96
CA ILE A 83 6.80 13.48 -8.05
C ILE A 83 5.52 14.13 -7.51
N THR A 84 5.12 15.24 -8.10
CA THR A 84 3.93 16.00 -7.71
C THR A 84 2.97 16.25 -8.87
N ASN A 85 1.66 16.32 -8.58
CA ASN A 85 0.63 16.77 -9.53
C ASN A 85 0.62 16.00 -10.86
N SER A 86 0.88 14.69 -10.82
CA SER A 86 1.25 13.91 -12.01
C SER A 86 0.31 12.73 -12.25
N THR A 87 0.17 12.36 -13.53
CA THR A 87 -0.60 11.18 -13.95
C THR A 87 0.31 10.12 -14.55
N LEU A 88 0.28 8.93 -13.96
CA LEU A 88 1.15 7.82 -14.29
C LEU A 88 0.29 6.64 -14.80
N GLN A 89 0.36 6.37 -16.11
CA GLN A 89 -0.38 5.28 -16.77
C GLN A 89 0.46 4.01 -16.98
N ALA A 90 1.74 4.07 -16.65
CA ALA A 90 2.65 2.97 -16.86
C ALA A 90 2.66 2.03 -15.65
N PRO A 91 2.56 0.71 -15.85
CA PRO A 91 2.78 -0.25 -14.78
C PRO A 91 4.28 -0.37 -14.44
N LYS A 92 4.58 -1.07 -13.35
CA LYS A 92 5.93 -1.44 -12.90
C LYS A 92 6.82 -0.22 -12.62
N LEU A 93 6.22 0.88 -12.18
CA LEU A 93 6.95 2.08 -11.78
C LEU A 93 7.54 1.89 -10.38
N PHE A 94 8.72 2.46 -10.14
CA PHE A 94 9.44 2.34 -8.87
C PHE A 94 9.83 0.89 -8.53
N ARG A 95 11.07 0.52 -8.86
CA ARG A 95 11.68 -0.75 -8.45
C ARG A 95 13.01 -0.48 -7.78
N ARG A 96 13.20 -1.00 -6.56
CA ARG A 96 14.46 -0.83 -5.80
C ARG A 96 14.87 0.64 -5.68
N ALA A 97 13.89 1.54 -5.59
CA ALA A 97 14.09 2.97 -5.40
C ALA A 97 14.15 3.31 -3.91
N SER A 98 14.73 4.45 -3.57
CA SER A 98 14.78 4.91 -2.17
C SER A 98 14.50 6.41 -2.05
N GLN A 99 13.94 6.83 -0.91
CA GLN A 99 13.56 8.24 -0.67
C GLN A 99 12.56 8.72 -1.72
N VAL A 100 11.43 8.02 -1.82
CA VAL A 100 10.39 8.29 -2.81
C VAL A 100 9.30 9.14 -2.16
N LYS A 101 9.01 10.30 -2.73
CA LYS A 101 7.95 11.20 -2.26
C LYS A 101 6.95 11.44 -3.38
N LEU A 102 5.70 11.07 -3.17
CA LEU A 102 4.63 11.24 -4.14
C LEU A 102 3.53 12.10 -3.51
N ALA A 103 3.10 13.15 -4.20
CA ALA A 103 1.99 14.00 -3.73
C ALA A 103 1.05 14.39 -4.86
N HIS A 104 -0.26 14.22 -4.67
CA HIS A 104 -1.27 14.49 -5.71
C HIS A 104 -0.97 13.70 -6.99
N VAL A 105 -0.77 12.39 -6.84
CA VAL A 105 -0.39 11.49 -7.95
C VAL A 105 -1.52 10.51 -8.21
N HIS A 106 -1.88 10.36 -9.48
CA HIS A 106 -2.84 9.38 -9.95
C HIS A 106 -2.14 8.31 -10.79
N PHE A 107 -2.13 7.08 -10.29
CA PHE A 107 -1.73 5.88 -11.02
C PHE A 107 -2.97 5.21 -11.61
N SER A 108 -3.20 5.37 -12.92
CA SER A 108 -4.31 4.66 -13.58
C SER A 108 -4.00 3.18 -13.78
N ASP A 109 -2.72 2.82 -13.76
CA ASP A 109 -2.21 1.45 -13.73
C ASP A 109 -0.97 1.42 -12.83
N ALA A 110 -1.12 0.77 -11.68
CA ALA A 110 -0.13 0.66 -10.63
C ALA A 110 0.36 -0.78 -10.45
N GLU A 111 0.12 -1.67 -11.42
CA GLU A 111 0.55 -3.07 -11.34
C GLU A 111 2.06 -3.15 -11.07
N GLU A 112 2.45 -3.92 -10.06
CA GLU A 112 3.84 -4.10 -9.62
C GLU A 112 4.61 -2.79 -9.29
N THR A 113 3.91 -1.78 -8.79
CA THR A 113 4.49 -0.48 -8.46
C THR A 113 5.06 -0.44 -7.04
N LEU A 114 6.16 0.29 -6.83
CA LEU A 114 6.87 0.41 -5.55
C LEU A 114 7.35 -0.94 -4.98
N TRP A 115 7.93 -1.79 -5.83
CA TRP A 115 8.48 -3.07 -5.36
C TRP A 115 9.90 -2.91 -4.81
N ASN A 116 10.15 -3.49 -3.64
CA ASN A 116 11.45 -3.51 -2.97
C ASN A 116 12.05 -2.11 -2.76
N CYS A 117 11.20 -1.13 -2.48
CA CYS A 117 11.60 0.27 -2.30
C CYS A 117 11.74 0.60 -0.80
N GLN A 118 12.41 1.71 -0.49
CA GLN A 118 12.66 2.13 0.88
C GLN A 118 12.41 3.63 1.09
N ASP A 119 11.96 4.01 2.28
CA ASP A 119 11.72 5.40 2.69
C ASP A 119 10.74 6.09 1.73
N ILE A 120 9.48 5.67 1.81
CA ILE A 120 8.40 6.07 0.91
C ILE A 120 7.45 6.99 1.66
N THR A 121 7.05 8.09 1.02
CA THR A 121 6.02 9.00 1.53
C THR A 121 4.99 9.28 0.45
N LEU A 122 3.73 8.97 0.74
CA LEU A 122 2.59 9.19 -0.13
C LEU A 122 1.64 10.21 0.52
N ASN A 123 1.25 11.25 -0.21
CA ASN A 123 0.24 12.22 0.23
C ASN A 123 -0.79 12.43 -0.88
N ASP A 124 -2.07 12.16 -0.62
CA ASP A 124 -3.13 12.27 -1.62
C ASP A 124 -2.78 11.52 -2.92
N VAL A 125 -2.72 10.19 -2.82
CA VAL A 125 -2.39 9.30 -3.95
C VAL A 125 -3.59 8.43 -4.29
N GLN A 126 -3.85 8.26 -5.59
CA GLN A 126 -4.86 7.34 -6.11
C GLN A 126 -4.18 6.30 -6.98
N ALA A 127 -4.50 5.03 -6.79
CA ALA A 127 -3.88 3.94 -7.53
C ALA A 127 -4.87 2.82 -7.85
N ALA A 128 -4.70 2.20 -9.02
CA ALA A 128 -5.36 0.96 -9.38
C ALA A 128 -4.32 -0.07 -9.85
N GLY A 129 -4.16 -1.19 -9.15
CA GLY A 129 -3.22 -2.24 -9.53
C GLY A 129 -2.80 -3.18 -8.41
N ASP A 130 -2.38 -4.38 -8.79
CA ASP A 130 -2.00 -5.44 -7.87
C ASP A 130 -0.57 -5.29 -7.35
N TYR A 131 -0.33 -5.80 -6.14
CA TYR A 131 0.96 -5.84 -5.46
C TYR A 131 1.60 -4.45 -5.27
N PHE A 132 0.80 -3.40 -5.11
CA PHE A 132 1.32 -2.06 -4.83
C PHE A 132 2.14 -2.06 -3.53
N GLY A 133 3.41 -1.68 -3.59
CA GLY A 133 4.27 -1.58 -2.40
C GLY A 133 4.92 -2.89 -1.94
N MET A 134 4.91 -3.96 -2.74
CA MET A 134 5.45 -5.27 -2.33
C MET A 134 6.91 -5.23 -1.87
N ASN A 135 7.22 -5.88 -0.75
CA ASN A 135 8.55 -5.99 -0.12
C ASN A 135 9.22 -4.62 0.15
N SER A 136 8.44 -3.55 0.28
CA SER A 136 8.96 -2.22 0.59
C SER A 136 9.01 -1.96 2.09
N GLN A 137 9.84 -1.00 2.51
CA GLN A 137 10.00 -0.67 3.92
C GLN A 137 10.05 0.83 4.21
N ASN A 138 9.66 1.19 5.44
CA ASN A 138 9.60 2.56 5.95
C ASN A 138 8.65 3.41 5.09
N ILE A 139 7.36 3.11 5.17
CA ILE A 139 6.31 3.70 4.35
C ILE A 139 5.44 4.59 5.23
N ARG A 140 5.22 5.84 4.81
CA ARG A 140 4.25 6.75 5.40
C ARG A 140 3.23 7.18 4.36
N ILE A 141 1.95 7.11 4.72
CA ILE A 141 0.84 7.39 3.82
C ILE A 141 -0.17 8.28 4.54
N ASP A 142 -0.61 9.36 3.89
CA ASP A 142 -1.73 10.20 4.32
C ASP A 142 -2.61 10.55 3.12
N GLY A 143 -3.87 10.08 3.13
CA GLY A 143 -4.78 10.25 1.99
C GLY A 143 -4.43 9.29 0.84
N PHE A 144 -4.99 8.09 0.85
CA PHE A 144 -4.69 7.08 -0.17
C PHE A 144 -5.89 6.26 -0.59
N ASN A 145 -6.14 6.15 -1.89
CA ASN A 145 -7.19 5.29 -2.43
C ASN A 145 -6.58 4.24 -3.34
N LEU A 146 -6.80 2.96 -3.03
CA LEU A 146 -6.28 1.83 -3.79
C LEU A 146 -7.39 0.84 -4.14
N VAL A 147 -7.42 0.44 -5.42
CA VAL A 147 -8.16 -0.73 -5.91
C VAL A 147 -7.17 -1.72 -6.52
N GLY A 148 -7.10 -2.93 -6.00
CA GLY A 148 -6.18 -3.97 -6.49
C GLY A 148 -5.90 -5.02 -5.44
N ASN A 149 -5.18 -6.09 -5.76
CA ASN A 149 -4.96 -7.23 -4.85
C ASN A 149 -3.57 -7.23 -4.21
N TYR A 150 -3.47 -7.80 -3.01
CA TYR A 150 -2.18 -8.07 -2.34
C TYR A 150 -1.34 -6.81 -2.14
N ALA A 151 -1.99 -5.71 -1.74
CA ALA A 151 -1.27 -4.48 -1.42
C ALA A 151 -0.25 -4.75 -0.32
N PHE A 152 0.89 -4.07 -0.39
CA PHE A 152 1.95 -4.09 0.61
C PHE A 152 2.45 -5.49 1.00
N ASP A 153 2.26 -6.53 0.17
CA ASP A 153 2.72 -7.88 0.50
C ASP A 153 4.22 -7.90 0.89
N GLY A 154 4.51 -8.38 2.10
CA GLY A 154 5.87 -8.43 2.65
C GLY A 154 6.43 -7.09 3.13
N ALA A 155 5.63 -6.03 3.22
CA ALA A 155 6.09 -4.71 3.61
C ALA A 155 6.39 -4.61 5.11
N LYS A 156 7.31 -3.68 5.45
CA LYS A 156 7.76 -3.48 6.84
C LYS A 156 7.76 -2.01 7.26
N ASN A 157 7.39 -1.74 8.50
CA ASN A 157 7.35 -0.39 9.07
C ASN A 157 6.47 0.53 8.23
N VAL A 158 5.16 0.26 8.27
CA VAL A 158 4.16 0.97 7.46
C VAL A 158 3.22 1.75 8.37
N GLU A 159 3.03 3.02 8.07
CA GLU A 159 2.10 3.90 8.78
C GLU A 159 1.13 4.53 7.76
N ILE A 160 -0.17 4.30 7.94
CA ILE A 160 -1.22 4.71 7.00
C ILE A 160 -2.28 5.53 7.73
N HIS A 161 -2.62 6.69 7.16
CA HIS A 161 -3.67 7.58 7.64
C HIS A 161 -4.65 7.88 6.49
N HIS A 162 -5.94 7.98 6.81
CA HIS A 162 -6.99 8.43 5.88
C HIS A 162 -7.00 7.68 4.54
N ALA A 163 -7.06 6.34 4.58
CA ALA A 163 -7.03 5.52 3.38
C ALA A 163 -8.37 4.81 3.10
N THR A 164 -8.61 4.52 1.82
CA THR A 164 -9.62 3.57 1.35
C THR A 164 -8.92 2.46 0.57
N LEU A 165 -8.96 1.24 1.07
CA LEU A 165 -8.31 0.08 0.46
C LEU A 165 -9.37 -0.94 0.03
N MET A 166 -9.51 -1.16 -1.27
CA MET A 166 -10.33 -2.23 -1.84
C MET A 166 -9.41 -3.29 -2.42
N THR A 167 -9.21 -4.37 -1.67
CA THR A 167 -8.16 -5.34 -1.97
C THR A 167 -8.42 -6.72 -1.40
N LYS A 168 -8.03 -7.77 -2.13
CA LYS A 168 -8.17 -9.15 -1.63
C LYS A 168 -7.42 -9.39 -0.31
N ASP A 169 -6.23 -8.82 -0.13
CA ASP A 169 -5.52 -8.74 1.16
C ASP A 169 -4.62 -7.50 1.13
N ALA A 170 -4.82 -6.56 2.05
CA ALA A 170 -4.10 -5.29 2.06
C ALA A 170 -2.71 -5.36 2.68
N LEU A 171 -2.42 -6.40 3.47
CA LEU A 171 -1.31 -6.42 4.41
C LEU A 171 -0.74 -7.84 4.55
N TRP A 172 -0.73 -8.64 3.49
CA TRP A 172 -0.21 -10.01 3.55
C TRP A 172 1.29 -10.01 3.92
N ASN A 173 1.71 -10.94 4.79
CA ASN A 173 3.11 -11.12 5.22
C ASN A 173 3.79 -9.85 5.77
N CYS A 174 3.04 -8.91 6.32
CA CYS A 174 3.56 -7.62 6.78
C CYS A 174 4.14 -7.67 8.19
N GLU A 175 5.03 -6.70 8.50
CA GLU A 175 5.60 -6.54 9.84
C GLU A 175 5.63 -5.07 10.29
N ASN A 176 5.18 -4.79 11.52
CA ASN A 176 5.15 -3.44 12.10
C ASN A 176 4.31 -2.47 11.26
N VAL A 177 2.99 -2.67 11.25
CA VAL A 177 2.06 -1.81 10.51
C VAL A 177 1.12 -1.13 11.48
N THR A 178 0.86 0.16 11.28
CA THR A 178 -0.24 0.85 11.94
C THR A 178 -1.10 1.61 10.94
N VAL A 179 -2.41 1.41 11.02
CA VAL A 179 -3.41 2.06 10.16
C VAL A 179 -4.38 2.85 11.02
N TYR A 180 -4.63 4.10 10.64
CA TYR A 180 -5.50 5.05 11.34
C TYR A 180 -6.62 5.53 10.43
N ASP A 181 -7.81 5.71 10.99
CA ASP A 181 -8.92 6.49 10.40
C ASP A 181 -9.21 6.10 8.93
N SER A 182 -9.25 4.81 8.65
CA SER A 182 -9.28 4.25 7.29
C SER A 182 -10.42 3.25 7.08
N GLN A 183 -10.82 3.08 5.83
CA GLN A 183 -11.77 2.05 5.40
C GLN A 183 -11.05 0.98 4.59
N ILE A 184 -11.29 -0.28 4.93
CA ILE A 184 -10.68 -1.43 4.27
C ILE A 184 -11.79 -2.43 3.95
N ILE A 185 -11.84 -2.87 2.69
CA ILE A 185 -12.68 -3.99 2.27
C ILE A 185 -11.81 -5.00 1.54
N GLY A 186 -11.94 -6.26 1.92
CA GLY A 186 -11.25 -7.35 1.29
C GLY A 186 -11.96 -8.68 1.40
N GLU A 187 -11.36 -9.70 0.79
CA GLU A 187 -11.66 -11.07 1.19
C GLU A 187 -10.87 -11.26 2.49
N TYR A 188 -9.56 -11.42 2.41
CA TYR A 188 -8.68 -11.51 3.57
C TYR A 188 -8.21 -10.15 4.08
N LEU A 189 -7.55 -10.15 5.24
CA LEU A 189 -6.83 -8.99 5.75
C LEU A 189 -5.65 -9.41 6.63
N GLY A 190 -4.45 -9.02 6.23
CA GLY A 190 -3.28 -9.08 7.11
C GLY A 190 -2.74 -10.49 7.34
N TRP A 191 -3.03 -11.46 6.48
CA TRP A 191 -2.64 -12.85 6.73
C TRP A 191 -1.13 -12.99 6.98
N ASN A 192 -0.76 -13.90 7.89
CA ASN A 192 0.64 -14.19 8.26
C ASN A 192 1.45 -12.98 8.76
N SER A 193 0.79 -11.92 9.23
CA SER A 193 1.47 -10.67 9.59
C SER A 193 1.75 -10.56 11.08
N LYS A 194 2.72 -9.71 11.42
CA LYS A 194 3.16 -9.51 12.80
C LYS A 194 3.20 -8.03 13.20
N ASN A 195 2.81 -7.74 14.43
CA ASN A 195 2.79 -6.40 15.00
C ASN A 195 1.95 -5.43 14.16
N ILE A 196 0.65 -5.72 14.05
CA ILE A 196 -0.29 -4.95 13.25
C ILE A 196 -1.28 -4.26 14.17
N ARG A 197 -1.51 -2.96 13.94
CA ARG A 197 -2.40 -2.13 14.76
C ARG A 197 -3.36 -1.36 13.86
N PHE A 198 -4.65 -1.43 14.17
CA PHE A 198 -5.69 -0.62 13.54
C PHE A 198 -6.32 0.30 14.59
N VAL A 199 -6.53 1.56 14.26
CA VAL A 199 -7.12 2.56 15.15
C VAL A 199 -8.20 3.34 14.39
N ASN A 200 -9.43 3.35 14.91
CA ASN A 200 -10.58 4.03 14.28
C ASN A 200 -10.86 3.58 12.83
N CYS A 201 -10.60 2.31 12.52
CA CYS A 201 -10.81 1.78 11.16
C CYS A 201 -12.18 1.11 11.01
N THR A 202 -12.72 1.16 9.80
CA THR A 202 -13.86 0.34 9.36
C THR A 202 -13.34 -0.74 8.43
N ILE A 203 -13.61 -2.00 8.75
CA ILE A 203 -13.07 -3.17 8.04
C ILE A 203 -14.22 -4.10 7.67
N GLU A 204 -14.20 -4.61 6.44
CA GLU A 204 -15.05 -5.71 5.97
C GLU A 204 -14.18 -6.78 5.32
N SER A 205 -14.36 -8.05 5.70
CA SER A 205 -13.50 -9.15 5.26
C SER A 205 -14.13 -10.54 5.46
N ASP A 206 -13.90 -11.45 4.52
CA ASP A 206 -14.06 -12.91 4.66
C ASP A 206 -12.75 -13.55 5.14
N GLN A 207 -12.73 -14.16 6.32
CA GLN A 207 -11.50 -14.69 6.93
C GLN A 207 -10.43 -13.60 7.09
N GLY A 208 -10.83 -12.42 7.57
CA GLY A 208 -9.90 -11.36 7.92
C GLY A 208 -9.08 -11.70 9.16
N LEU A 209 -7.88 -11.13 9.26
CA LEU A 209 -7.06 -11.17 10.47
C LEU A 209 -6.66 -12.60 10.88
N CYS A 210 -6.18 -13.44 9.96
CA CYS A 210 -5.79 -14.83 10.28
C CYS A 210 -4.26 -15.02 10.28
N TYR A 211 -3.79 -15.99 11.08
CA TYR A 211 -2.38 -16.37 11.23
C TYR A 211 -1.47 -15.23 11.69
N MET A 212 -2.03 -14.24 12.39
CA MET A 212 -1.28 -13.06 12.84
C MET A 212 -0.69 -13.22 14.25
N ASP A 213 0.43 -12.55 14.50
CA ASP A 213 1.05 -12.43 15.84
C ASP A 213 1.07 -10.97 16.29
N ASN A 214 0.51 -10.67 17.47
CA ASN A 214 0.42 -9.32 18.04
C ASN A 214 -0.40 -8.38 17.14
N VAL A 215 -1.71 -8.66 17.09
CA VAL A 215 -2.71 -7.85 16.37
C VAL A 215 -3.52 -7.01 17.35
N LYS A 216 -3.61 -5.71 17.08
CA LYS A 216 -4.33 -4.74 17.91
C LYS A 216 -5.40 -4.01 17.13
N LEU A 217 -6.61 -3.96 17.67
CA LEU A 217 -7.71 -3.17 17.13
C LEU A 217 -8.19 -2.22 18.22
N GLU A 218 -8.24 -0.92 17.94
CA GLU A 218 -8.67 0.11 18.87
C GLU A 218 -9.79 0.93 18.24
N ASN A 219 -10.99 0.86 18.82
CA ASN A 219 -12.16 1.56 18.32
C ASN A 219 -12.46 1.22 16.84
N CYS A 220 -12.34 -0.05 16.47
CA CYS A 220 -12.58 -0.51 15.10
C CYS A 220 -14.03 -0.97 14.90
N THR A 221 -14.58 -0.71 13.72
CA THR A 221 -15.84 -1.28 13.26
C THR A 221 -15.53 -2.42 12.31
N LEU A 222 -15.91 -3.65 12.67
CA LEU A 222 -15.92 -4.79 11.75
C LEU A 222 -17.33 -4.95 11.17
N LEU A 223 -17.45 -4.95 9.84
CA LEU A 223 -18.69 -5.14 9.10
C LEU A 223 -18.62 -6.48 8.39
N ASN A 224 -19.71 -7.26 8.43
CA ASN A 224 -19.85 -8.52 7.70
C ASN A 224 -18.58 -9.39 7.72
N THR A 225 -17.97 -9.48 8.90
CA THR A 225 -16.64 -10.08 9.07
C THR A 225 -16.76 -11.41 9.79
N ASP A 226 -16.54 -12.48 9.05
CA ASP A 226 -16.61 -13.86 9.51
C ASP A 226 -15.23 -14.53 9.55
N LEU A 227 -15.18 -15.65 10.26
CA LEU A 227 -14.02 -16.53 10.40
C LEU A 227 -12.75 -15.78 10.86
N ALA A 228 -12.94 -14.68 11.59
CA ALA A 228 -11.86 -13.78 11.96
C ALA A 228 -10.99 -14.37 13.06
N PHE A 229 -9.73 -13.92 13.11
CA PHE A 229 -8.75 -14.27 14.13
C PHE A 229 -8.27 -15.73 14.12
N GLU A 230 -8.49 -16.46 13.02
CA GLU A 230 -8.04 -17.85 12.89
C GLU A 230 -6.55 -17.96 13.15
N TYR A 231 -6.17 -18.76 14.15
CA TYR A 231 -4.78 -18.98 14.55
C TYR A 231 -3.98 -17.71 14.91
N CYS A 232 -4.66 -16.66 15.38
CA CYS A 232 -4.00 -15.46 15.87
C CYS A 232 -3.50 -15.58 17.32
N ARG A 233 -2.33 -15.00 17.61
CA ARG A 233 -1.73 -14.94 18.96
C ARG A 233 -1.56 -13.49 19.41
N ASN A 234 -1.56 -13.29 20.72
CA ASN A 234 -1.33 -12.00 21.36
C ASN A 234 -2.32 -10.93 20.86
N ILE A 235 -3.58 -11.31 20.71
CA ILE A 235 -4.65 -10.42 20.25
C ILE A 235 -4.98 -9.40 21.35
N ASP A 236 -5.17 -8.14 20.96
CA ASP A 236 -5.74 -7.08 21.81
C ASP A 236 -6.74 -6.27 20.97
N ALA A 237 -7.97 -6.77 20.88
CA ALA A 237 -9.00 -6.21 20.02
C ALA A 237 -10.14 -5.59 20.83
N ASP A 238 -10.44 -4.32 20.52
CA ASP A 238 -11.59 -3.56 20.99
C ASP A 238 -12.43 -3.12 19.78
N VAL A 239 -13.48 -3.88 19.51
CA VAL A 239 -14.38 -3.73 18.36
C VAL A 239 -15.70 -3.10 18.82
N VAL A 240 -16.11 -2.02 18.17
CA VAL A 240 -17.31 -1.25 18.53
C VAL A 240 -18.54 -1.64 17.70
N SER A 241 -18.52 -2.82 17.10
CA SER A 241 -19.61 -3.41 16.30
C SER A 241 -19.77 -4.90 16.60
N THR A 242 -20.74 -5.53 15.94
CA THR A 242 -20.88 -6.98 15.91
C THR A 242 -19.84 -7.60 15.00
N ILE A 243 -19.22 -8.70 15.45
CA ILE A 243 -18.40 -9.59 14.60
C ILE A 243 -19.27 -10.78 14.19
N ASP A 244 -19.27 -11.18 12.92
CA ASP A 244 -20.15 -12.25 12.47
C ASP A 244 -19.68 -13.60 13.02
N SER A 245 -18.39 -13.92 12.88
CA SER A 245 -17.81 -15.07 13.59
C SER A 245 -16.32 -14.93 13.91
N VAL A 246 -15.92 -15.57 15.01
CA VAL A 246 -14.52 -15.70 15.47
C VAL A 246 -14.15 -17.18 15.44
N LYS A 247 -12.98 -17.52 14.89
CA LYS A 247 -12.57 -18.91 14.73
C LYS A 247 -11.20 -19.18 15.35
N ASN A 248 -11.09 -20.23 16.17
CA ASN A 248 -9.83 -20.80 16.67
C ASN A 248 -8.71 -19.79 17.03
N PRO A 249 -8.95 -18.70 17.79
CA PRO A 249 -7.89 -17.80 18.23
C PRO A 249 -6.98 -18.49 19.25
N LEU A 250 -5.67 -18.30 19.12
CA LEU A 250 -4.66 -18.98 19.94
C LEU A 250 -4.35 -18.28 21.26
N SER A 251 -4.40 -16.95 21.33
CA SER A 251 -4.27 -16.23 22.61
C SER A 251 -4.64 -14.74 22.52
N GLY A 252 -5.03 -14.15 23.65
CA GLY A 252 -5.19 -12.70 23.81
C GLY A 252 -6.56 -12.29 24.36
N ARG A 253 -7.03 -11.11 23.97
CA ARG A 253 -8.34 -10.57 24.32
C ARG A 253 -9.07 -10.07 23.08
N ILE A 254 -10.33 -10.50 22.94
CA ILE A 254 -11.28 -9.97 21.96
C ILE A 254 -12.48 -9.40 22.71
N HIS A 255 -12.73 -8.11 22.50
CA HIS A 255 -13.94 -7.43 22.94
C HIS A 255 -14.71 -6.92 21.73
N ALA A 256 -16.02 -7.13 21.73
CA ALA A 256 -16.93 -6.68 20.67
C ALA A 256 -18.29 -6.27 21.25
N GLN A 257 -19.13 -5.54 20.51
CA GLN A 257 -20.52 -5.31 20.96
C GLN A 257 -21.30 -6.62 21.08
N ALA A 258 -21.16 -7.49 20.07
CA ALA A 258 -21.69 -8.84 20.02
C ALA A 258 -20.83 -9.71 19.09
N ILE A 259 -20.92 -11.03 19.25
CA ILE A 259 -20.33 -11.98 18.32
C ILE A 259 -21.43 -12.96 17.90
N GLY A 260 -21.61 -13.15 16.59
CA GLY A 260 -22.63 -14.05 16.05
C GLY A 260 -22.32 -15.51 16.41
N GLU A 261 -21.13 -15.98 16.02
CA GLU A 261 -20.67 -17.34 16.28
C GLU A 261 -19.22 -17.38 16.77
N ILE A 262 -18.93 -18.28 17.72
CA ILE A 262 -17.57 -18.59 18.15
C ILE A 262 -17.30 -20.05 17.79
N ILE A 263 -16.33 -20.27 16.88
CA ILE A 263 -15.99 -21.58 16.34
C ILE A 263 -14.67 -22.05 16.98
N MET A 264 -14.77 -23.08 17.82
CA MET A 264 -13.62 -23.72 18.50
C MET A 264 -13.60 -25.22 18.16
N ASP A 265 -13.34 -25.54 16.90
CA ASP A 265 -13.43 -26.90 16.33
C ASP A 265 -12.07 -27.58 16.13
N ASP A 266 -10.96 -26.87 16.37
CA ASP A 266 -9.62 -27.44 16.39
C ASP A 266 -9.25 -27.93 17.82
N PRO A 267 -9.09 -29.24 18.04
CA PRO A 267 -8.74 -29.79 19.35
C PRO A 267 -7.33 -29.40 19.84
N GLU A 268 -6.45 -28.86 18.99
CA GLU A 268 -5.13 -28.37 19.39
C GLU A 268 -5.17 -26.94 19.97
N VAL A 269 -6.29 -26.24 19.84
CA VAL A 269 -6.48 -24.87 20.36
C VAL A 269 -7.06 -24.91 21.76
N ASP A 270 -6.33 -24.35 22.73
CA ASP A 270 -6.83 -24.17 24.09
C ASP A 270 -7.71 -22.90 24.19
N PRO A 271 -9.04 -23.04 24.35
CA PRO A 271 -9.95 -21.90 24.41
C PRO A 271 -9.69 -20.98 25.61
N HIS A 272 -9.00 -21.45 26.65
CA HIS A 272 -8.72 -20.63 27.83
C HIS A 272 -7.59 -19.62 27.63
N GLN A 273 -6.84 -19.71 26.53
CA GLN A 273 -5.78 -18.74 26.20
C GLN A 273 -6.33 -17.43 25.64
N THR A 274 -7.60 -17.40 25.21
CA THR A 274 -8.25 -16.22 24.63
C THR A 274 -9.43 -15.78 25.50
N LEU A 275 -9.38 -14.56 26.02
CA LEU A 275 -10.51 -13.94 26.71
C LEU A 275 -11.43 -13.29 25.68
N ILE A 276 -12.63 -13.85 25.50
CA ILE A 276 -13.67 -13.26 24.66
C ILE A 276 -14.74 -12.63 25.56
N SER A 277 -15.10 -11.38 25.27
CA SER A 277 -16.11 -10.61 26.01
C SER A 277 -16.98 -9.80 25.06
N VAL A 278 -18.27 -9.66 25.40
CA VAL A 278 -19.24 -8.90 24.61
C VAL A 278 -20.08 -7.97 25.50
N ASP A 279 -20.53 -6.85 24.96
CA ASP A 279 -21.46 -5.94 25.65
C ASP A 279 -22.86 -6.57 25.82
N HIS A 280 -23.33 -7.25 24.77
CA HIS A 280 -24.63 -7.92 24.76
C HIS A 280 -24.54 -9.29 24.07
N GLU A 281 -25.30 -10.26 24.58
CA GLU A 281 -25.45 -11.55 23.89
C GLU A 281 -26.13 -11.36 22.53
N SER A 282 -25.64 -12.06 21.50
CA SER A 282 -26.22 -11.97 20.16
C SER A 282 -27.67 -12.47 20.20
N ARG A 283 -28.60 -11.66 19.67
CA ARG A 283 -30.04 -11.97 19.62
C ARG A 283 -30.47 -12.62 18.30
N ALA A 284 -29.53 -12.98 17.42
CA ALA A 284 -29.86 -13.48 16.10
C ALA A 284 -30.22 -14.98 16.16
N PRO A 285 -31.45 -15.38 15.79
CA PRO A 285 -31.75 -16.77 15.53
C PRO A 285 -30.95 -17.19 14.30
N HIS A 286 -30.27 -18.34 14.38
CA HIS A 286 -29.60 -18.98 13.25
C HIS A 286 -30.53 -18.97 12.02
N ALA A 287 -30.16 -18.22 10.99
CA ALA A 287 -30.74 -18.41 9.67
C ALA A 287 -30.08 -19.67 9.08
N VAL A 288 -30.92 -20.69 8.88
CA VAL A 288 -30.64 -21.97 8.22
C VAL A 288 -30.24 -21.74 6.76
#